data_AF-A0A2E3FQU6-F1
#
_entry.id   AF-A0A2E3FQU6-F1
#
_cell.length_a   1.000
_cell.length_b   1.000
_cell.length_c   1.000
_cell.angle_alpha   90.00
_cell.angle_beta   90.00
_cell.angle_gamma   90.00
#
_symmetry.space_group_name_H-M   'P 1'
#
loop_
_entity.id
_entity.type
_entity.pdbx_description
1 polymer ?
#
loop_
_entity_poly.entity_id
_entity_poly.type
_entity_poly.pdbx_seq_one_letter_code
_entity_poly.pdbx_strand_id
1 'polypeptide(L)'
;MDYVVGNGSSLDERMRVRQPTVCTERPDPGSSLRGYYDRGCYGSGHSYLCDSLNNHQNTVNPMPRLARCLVGGTFDRFHLGHQALLNAALDVSERVEVWITNDEMSAKKSPILQSFEDRRDAIMSWADYRITTHELENKIGPAPVRKDCDSIVCTPETLGNCQKINEMRLKNGLVPLEIIEVPHTLDESGGIISSSRIRAGLIDTDGSGWLSEDDRNRTYIFHKGLDEELKKPSGHLFTGPESTPEVAMSAAMENISPGGIIAVGDVSVATLLEMGVVPDIAIVDGMTKRIELENKVDISEFSLILSAKNPAGEVTPSLIESVDAALHSDQTTCIEVDGEEDLAPLIIHLLSPLGTNVVYGQPGKGVVLRVTDLAAKRQCRDLLSKFEVKI
;
A
#
# COMPACT_ATOMS: atom_id res chain seq x y z
N MET A 1 -35.04 1.33 17.08
CA MET A 1 -35.18 0.22 16.12
C MET A 1 -33.98 -0.67 16.34
N ASP A 2 -34.26 -1.79 16.99
CA ASP A 2 -33.33 -2.73 17.59
C ASP A 2 -32.57 -3.53 16.52
N TYR A 3 -31.31 -3.88 16.81
CA TYR A 3 -30.72 -5.10 16.27
C TYR A 3 -30.02 -5.86 17.39
N VAL A 4 -30.57 -7.04 17.65
CA VAL A 4 -30.06 -8.14 18.48
C VAL A 4 -29.11 -8.97 17.62
N VAL A 5 -27.95 -9.37 18.14
CA VAL A 5 -27.21 -10.54 17.65
C VAL A 5 -26.67 -11.32 18.85
N GLY A 6 -27.02 -12.60 18.90
CA GLY A 6 -26.68 -13.54 19.95
C GLY A 6 -25.38 -14.30 19.74
N ASN A 7 -24.96 -14.98 20.80
CA ASN A 7 -23.80 -15.87 20.89
C ASN A 7 -23.97 -17.13 20.03
N GLY A 8 -22.87 -17.57 19.41
CA GLY A 8 -22.72 -18.89 18.79
C GLY A 8 -21.29 -19.09 18.26
N SER A 9 -20.60 -20.07 18.82
CA SER A 9 -19.22 -20.50 18.54
C SER A 9 -19.01 -21.14 17.16
N SER A 10 -17.90 -20.84 16.47
CA SER A 10 -16.95 -21.84 15.95
C SER A 10 -15.65 -21.17 15.47
N LEU A 11 -14.57 -21.95 15.53
CA LEU A 11 -13.28 -21.70 14.89
C LEU A 11 -13.42 -21.52 13.37
N ASP A 12 -12.35 -21.02 12.75
CA ASP A 12 -12.15 -20.63 11.34
C ASP A 12 -12.63 -19.24 10.92
N GLU A 13 -11.77 -18.25 11.14
CA GLU A 13 -11.80 -17.02 10.35
C GLU A 13 -10.37 -16.56 10.02
N ARG A 14 -9.68 -17.32 9.14
CA ARG A 14 -8.46 -16.84 8.48
C ARG A 14 -8.88 -15.74 7.48
N MET A 15 -8.62 -14.49 7.83
CA MET A 15 -8.96 -13.30 7.05
C MET A 15 -8.23 -13.29 5.70
N ARG A 16 -8.95 -13.59 4.62
CA ARG A 16 -8.54 -13.31 3.23
C ARG A 16 -8.94 -11.88 2.87
N VAL A 17 -7.95 -11.05 2.53
CA VAL A 17 -8.18 -9.67 2.10
C VAL A 17 -8.71 -9.69 0.67
N ARG A 18 -10.02 -9.48 0.50
CA ARG A 18 -10.64 -9.28 -0.82
C ARG A 18 -10.11 -7.99 -1.44
N GLN A 19 -9.48 -8.07 -2.63
CA GLN A 19 -9.23 -6.89 -3.46
C GLN A 19 -10.51 -6.51 -4.25
N PRO A 20 -10.82 -5.21 -4.40
CA PRO A 20 -11.95 -4.78 -5.22
C PRO A 20 -11.63 -4.88 -6.71
N THR A 21 -12.58 -5.40 -7.49
CA THR A 21 -12.60 -5.41 -8.96
C THR A 21 -12.60 -3.99 -9.52
N VAL A 22 -11.67 -3.69 -10.42
CA VAL A 22 -11.60 -2.42 -11.17
C VAL A 22 -12.72 -2.39 -12.22
N CYS A 23 -13.69 -1.50 -12.06
CA CYS A 23 -14.64 -1.16 -13.11
C CYS A 23 -13.97 -0.22 -14.12
N THR A 24 -13.81 -0.67 -15.37
CA THR A 24 -13.33 0.17 -16.47
C THR A 24 -14.52 0.58 -17.34
N GLU A 25 -14.95 1.85 -17.25
CA GLU A 25 -15.81 2.46 -18.26
C GLU A 25 -15.03 3.61 -18.91
N ARG A 26 -14.75 3.47 -20.21
CA ARG A 26 -14.15 4.50 -21.06
C ARG A 26 -15.25 5.43 -21.60
N PRO A 27 -15.04 6.76 -21.71
CA PRO A 27 -15.93 7.61 -22.47
C PRO A 27 -15.55 7.66 -23.96
N ASP A 28 -16.57 7.58 -24.82
CA ASP A 28 -16.55 7.75 -26.27
C ASP A 28 -16.07 9.16 -26.69
N PRO A 29 -15.21 9.31 -27.72
CA PRO A 29 -14.91 10.59 -28.33
C PRO A 29 -15.66 10.74 -29.66
N GLY A 30 -16.54 11.74 -29.76
CA GLY A 30 -16.99 12.21 -31.08
C GLY A 30 -18.31 12.97 -31.10
N SER A 31 -18.25 14.29 -31.26
CA SER A 31 -18.75 14.93 -32.49
C SER A 31 -18.59 16.45 -32.45
N SER A 32 -18.16 16.93 -33.60
CA SER A 32 -17.69 18.24 -33.97
C SER A 32 -18.81 19.23 -34.39
N LEU A 33 -18.42 20.53 -34.41
CA LEU A 33 -18.67 21.56 -35.46
C LEU A 33 -19.73 22.68 -35.27
N ARG A 34 -19.27 23.87 -35.72
CA ARG A 34 -19.91 25.16 -36.10
C ARG A 34 -20.08 26.17 -34.95
N GLY A 35 -19.55 27.40 -34.98
CA GLY A 35 -19.03 28.25 -36.05
C GLY A 35 -20.01 29.39 -36.34
N TYR A 36 -19.70 30.62 -35.89
CA TYR A 36 -20.28 31.86 -36.43
C TYR A 36 -19.27 33.01 -36.32
N TYR A 37 -18.98 33.59 -37.49
CA TYR A 37 -18.27 34.84 -37.73
C TYR A 37 -19.19 36.04 -37.41
N ASP A 38 -18.63 37.16 -36.95
CA ASP A 38 -19.00 38.46 -37.52
C ASP A 38 -17.88 39.53 -37.44
N ARG A 39 -17.95 40.45 -38.41
CA ARG A 39 -17.03 41.51 -38.88
C ARG A 39 -16.93 42.65 -37.85
N GLY A 40 -15.94 43.55 -37.77
CA GLY A 40 -15.01 44.15 -38.72
C GLY A 40 -15.22 45.68 -38.72
N CYS A 41 -14.15 46.50 -38.64
CA CYS A 41 -13.91 47.76 -39.38
C CYS A 41 -12.83 48.69 -38.78
N TYR A 42 -12.11 49.34 -39.70
CA TYR A 42 -10.91 50.19 -39.59
C TYR A 42 -11.21 51.66 -39.24
N GLY A 43 -10.22 52.40 -38.71
CA GLY A 43 -10.21 53.87 -38.71
C GLY A 43 -9.05 54.58 -37.99
N SER A 44 -8.00 54.92 -38.76
CA SER A 44 -7.10 56.11 -38.70
C SER A 44 -6.73 56.82 -37.38
N GLY A 45 -5.43 56.75 -37.05
CA GLY A 45 -4.48 57.89 -36.96
C GLY A 45 -4.72 59.03 -35.96
N HIS A 46 -3.91 59.09 -34.90
CA HIS A 46 -3.20 60.31 -34.47
C HIS A 46 -2.02 59.98 -33.54
N SER A 47 -0.85 60.49 -33.89
CA SER A 47 0.38 60.45 -33.10
C SER A 47 0.48 61.69 -32.22
N TYR A 48 0.46 61.52 -30.90
CA TYR A 48 1.08 62.46 -29.96
C TYR A 48 1.64 61.67 -28.78
N LEU A 49 2.94 61.86 -28.52
CA LEU A 49 3.60 61.44 -27.28
C LEU A 49 2.92 62.14 -26.09
N CYS A 50 2.55 61.38 -25.06
CA CYS A 50 2.74 61.85 -23.69
C CYS A 50 3.30 60.70 -22.84
N ASP A 51 4.53 60.92 -22.39
CA ASP A 51 5.13 60.20 -21.28
C ASP A 51 4.28 60.30 -20.02
N SER A 52 4.47 59.31 -19.14
CA SER A 52 4.07 59.30 -17.74
C SER A 52 2.62 58.86 -17.48
N LEU A 53 2.45 57.58 -17.17
CA LEU A 53 1.64 57.00 -16.08
C LEU A 53 1.46 55.49 -16.33
N ASN A 54 2.51 54.70 -16.11
CA ASN A 54 2.37 53.25 -15.97
C ASN A 54 3.26 52.79 -14.82
N ASN A 55 2.76 52.97 -13.60
CA ASN A 55 3.21 52.22 -12.44
C ASN A 55 1.98 51.83 -11.61
N HIS A 56 1.15 50.97 -12.17
CA HIS A 56 0.26 50.12 -11.39
C HIS A 56 0.93 48.76 -11.32
N GLN A 57 1.75 48.57 -10.29
CA GLN A 57 2.00 47.25 -9.76
C GLN A 57 0.64 46.65 -9.44
N ASN A 58 0.23 45.64 -10.22
CA ASN A 58 -0.86 44.75 -9.84
C ASN A 58 -0.40 44.01 -8.58
N THR A 59 -0.58 44.64 -7.42
CA THR A 59 -0.56 43.95 -6.14
C THR A 59 -1.83 43.11 -6.11
N VAL A 60 -1.71 41.84 -6.52
CA VAL A 60 -2.71 40.85 -6.15
C VAL A 60 -2.68 40.80 -4.63
N ASN A 61 -3.63 41.48 -3.97
CA ASN A 61 -3.83 41.28 -2.54
C ASN A 61 -4.13 39.79 -2.35
N PRO A 62 -3.30 39.03 -1.62
CA PRO A 62 -3.65 37.66 -1.30
C PRO A 62 -4.99 37.70 -0.58
N MET A 63 -5.94 36.88 -1.04
CA MET A 63 -7.19 36.70 -0.30
C MET A 63 -6.85 36.33 1.14
N PRO A 64 -7.57 36.88 2.14
CA PRO A 64 -7.31 36.52 3.54
C PRO A 64 -7.45 35.01 3.69
N ARG A 65 -6.41 34.38 4.23
CA ARG A 65 -6.45 32.94 4.55
C ARG A 65 -7.49 32.69 5.64
N LEU A 66 -8.10 31.53 5.59
CA LEU A 66 -8.93 30.99 6.65
C LEU A 66 -8.07 30.82 7.92
N ALA A 67 -8.62 31.06 9.10
CA ALA A 67 -7.86 31.03 10.34
C ALA A 67 -7.48 29.61 10.76
N ARG A 68 -8.41 28.64 10.68
CA ARG A 68 -8.18 27.27 11.13
C ARG A 68 -8.99 26.24 10.35
N CYS A 69 -8.28 25.42 9.59
CA CYS A 69 -8.82 24.27 8.86
C CYS A 69 -8.76 22.99 9.70
N LEU A 70 -9.85 22.23 9.70
CA LEU A 70 -9.91 20.88 10.26
C LEU A 70 -9.70 19.83 9.18
N VAL A 71 -8.95 18.78 9.47
CA VAL A 71 -8.79 17.61 8.60
C VAL A 71 -9.03 16.36 9.42
N GLY A 72 -9.96 15.49 9.01
CA GLY A 72 -10.25 14.23 9.69
C GLY A 72 -9.86 13.04 8.84
N GLY A 73 -9.19 12.03 9.42
CA GLY A 73 -8.79 10.86 8.66
C GLY A 73 -8.12 9.77 9.49
N THR A 74 -7.86 8.64 8.84
CA THR A 74 -7.10 7.55 9.48
C THR A 74 -5.60 7.72 9.30
N PHE A 75 -5.12 8.26 8.17
CA PHE A 75 -3.70 8.55 7.92
C PHE A 75 -2.76 7.34 8.06
N ASP A 76 -3.26 6.14 7.74
CA ASP A 76 -2.43 4.93 7.72
C ASP A 76 -1.42 4.99 6.56
N ARG A 77 -0.17 4.57 6.82
CA ARG A 77 0.95 4.63 5.85
C ARG A 77 1.03 5.99 5.17
N PHE A 78 1.26 7.05 5.96
CA PHE A 78 1.31 8.43 5.48
C PHE A 78 2.03 8.55 4.12
N HIS A 79 1.31 9.05 3.11
CA HIS A 79 1.63 8.90 1.69
C HIS A 79 1.29 10.18 0.92
N LEU A 80 1.68 10.30 -0.36
CA LEU A 80 1.50 11.53 -1.15
C LEU A 80 0.04 12.01 -1.21
N GLY A 81 -0.94 11.10 -1.28
CA GLY A 81 -2.36 11.49 -1.18
C GLY A 81 -2.71 12.25 0.11
N HIS A 82 -2.18 11.84 1.27
CA HIS A 82 -2.35 12.57 2.53
C HIS A 82 -1.60 13.91 2.50
N GLN A 83 -0.38 13.93 1.96
CA GLN A 83 0.40 15.16 1.84
C GLN A 83 -0.31 16.20 0.96
N ALA A 84 -0.90 15.78 -0.16
CA ALA A 84 -1.68 16.65 -1.03
C ALA A 84 -2.91 17.25 -0.32
N LEU A 85 -3.64 16.42 0.44
CA LEU A 85 -4.78 16.87 1.25
C LEU A 85 -4.36 17.91 2.30
N LEU A 86 -3.25 17.68 3.01
CA LEU A 86 -2.75 18.59 4.03
C LEU A 86 -2.14 19.87 3.43
N ASN A 87 -1.45 19.78 2.30
CA ASN A 87 -0.93 20.95 1.57
C ASN A 87 -2.06 21.85 1.08
N ALA A 88 -3.12 21.28 0.51
CA ALA A 88 -4.30 22.06 0.11
C ALA A 88 -4.93 22.81 1.30
N ALA A 89 -4.98 22.18 2.48
CA ALA A 89 -5.43 22.85 3.70
C ALA A 89 -4.48 23.98 4.13
N LEU A 90 -3.16 23.78 4.04
CA LEU A 90 -2.13 24.78 4.37
C LEU A 90 -2.09 25.98 3.41
N ASP A 91 -2.53 25.79 2.16
CA ASP A 91 -2.57 26.86 1.15
C ASP A 91 -3.67 27.87 1.46
N VAL A 92 -4.81 27.38 1.94
CA VAL A 92 -6.01 28.19 2.20
C VAL A 92 -6.15 28.63 3.66
N SER A 93 -5.36 28.08 4.60
CA SER A 93 -5.48 28.40 6.03
C SER A 93 -4.17 28.74 6.74
N GLU A 94 -4.28 29.51 7.82
CA GLU A 94 -3.16 29.87 8.70
C GLU A 94 -2.72 28.70 9.59
N ARG A 95 -3.67 27.87 10.03
CA ARG A 95 -3.45 26.71 10.89
C ARG A 95 -4.26 25.51 10.43
N VAL A 96 -3.65 24.34 10.51
CA VAL A 96 -4.30 23.07 10.16
C VAL A 96 -4.28 22.16 11.38
N GLU A 97 -5.43 21.59 11.71
CA GLU A 97 -5.54 20.57 12.76
C GLU A 97 -5.93 19.23 12.15
N VAL A 98 -5.05 18.24 12.32
CA VAL A 98 -5.23 16.89 11.80
C VAL A 98 -5.77 16.00 12.92
N TRP A 99 -6.99 15.54 12.73
CA TRP A 99 -7.74 14.67 13.64
C TRP A 99 -7.64 13.22 13.16
N ILE A 100 -6.81 12.45 13.86
CA ILE A 100 -6.40 11.10 13.48
C ILE A 100 -7.26 10.08 14.23
N THR A 101 -7.92 9.15 13.53
CA THR A 101 -8.75 8.13 14.20
C THR A 101 -7.94 7.32 15.21
N ASN A 102 -8.51 7.07 16.40
CA ASN A 102 -7.89 6.22 17.41
C ASN A 102 -7.75 4.76 16.94
N ASP A 103 -7.04 3.94 17.72
CA ASP A 103 -6.77 2.55 17.35
C ASP A 103 -8.02 1.66 17.40
N GLU A 104 -8.98 1.94 18.29
CA GLU A 104 -10.23 1.17 18.34
C GLU A 104 -11.07 1.34 17.06
N MET A 105 -11.15 2.56 16.54
CA MET A 105 -11.83 2.86 15.28
C MET A 105 -11.07 2.28 14.08
N SER A 106 -9.74 2.25 14.17
CA SER A 106 -8.85 1.84 13.07
C SER A 106 -8.74 0.31 12.95
N ALA A 107 -8.69 -0.41 14.08
CA ALA A 107 -8.65 -1.87 14.14
C ALA A 107 -9.86 -2.52 13.44
N LYS A 108 -11.03 -1.86 13.45
CA LYS A 108 -12.23 -2.31 12.72
C LYS A 108 -12.09 -2.27 11.20
N LYS A 109 -11.09 -1.56 10.67
CA LYS A 109 -10.84 -1.43 9.22
C LYS A 109 -9.82 -2.44 8.69
N SER A 110 -8.77 -2.71 9.46
CA SER A 110 -7.66 -3.56 9.02
C SER A 110 -6.83 -4.01 10.22
N PRO A 111 -6.47 -5.31 10.34
CA PRO A 111 -5.67 -5.82 11.46
C PRO A 111 -4.20 -5.35 11.42
N ILE A 112 -3.71 -4.95 10.25
CA ILE A 112 -2.30 -4.54 10.02
C ILE A 112 -2.13 -3.01 9.95
N LEU A 113 -3.09 -2.26 10.50
CA LEU A 113 -3.07 -0.81 10.52
C LEU A 113 -2.05 -0.29 11.54
N GLN A 114 -1.39 0.82 11.24
CA GLN A 114 -0.45 1.45 12.18
C GLN A 114 -1.13 1.94 13.46
N SER A 115 -0.39 1.93 14.58
CA SER A 115 -0.87 2.55 15.82
C SER A 115 -1.13 4.05 15.64
N PHE A 116 -1.94 4.63 16.52
CA PHE A 116 -2.20 6.06 16.53
C PHE A 116 -0.89 6.86 16.64
N GLU A 117 0.01 6.42 17.51
CA GLU A 117 1.31 7.03 17.72
C GLU A 117 2.16 7.00 16.44
N ASP A 118 2.29 5.84 15.77
CA ASP A 118 3.07 5.73 14.53
C ASP A 118 2.52 6.65 13.42
N ARG A 119 1.18 6.75 13.29
CA ARG A 119 0.52 7.59 12.29
C ARG A 119 0.71 9.07 12.60
N ARG A 120 0.58 9.43 13.88
CA ARG A 120 0.83 10.79 14.37
C ARG A 120 2.27 11.19 14.12
N ASP A 121 3.22 10.34 14.48
CA ASP A 121 4.65 10.62 14.35
C ASP A 121 5.08 10.73 12.88
N ALA A 122 4.48 9.94 11.99
CA ALA A 122 4.68 10.07 10.55
C ALA A 122 4.21 11.43 10.00
N ILE A 123 3.03 11.91 10.44
CA ILE A 123 2.54 13.25 10.06
C ILE A 123 3.44 14.34 10.65
N MET A 124 3.78 14.24 11.94
CA MET A 124 4.58 15.25 12.64
C MET A 124 6.02 15.35 12.11
N SER A 125 6.58 14.24 11.61
CA SER A 125 7.89 14.24 10.96
C SER A 125 7.91 14.98 9.62
N TRP A 126 6.76 15.04 8.94
CA TRP A 126 6.59 15.74 7.67
C TRP A 126 6.13 17.20 7.85
N ALA A 127 5.35 17.46 8.90
CA ALA A 127 4.64 18.71 9.12
C ALA A 127 5.52 19.92 9.48
N ASP A 128 5.06 21.12 9.12
CA ASP A 128 5.58 22.40 9.64
C ASP A 128 4.83 22.86 10.92
N TYR A 129 5.27 23.99 11.51
CA TYR A 129 4.73 24.53 12.76
C TYR A 129 3.23 24.92 12.73
N ARG A 130 2.60 24.99 11.55
CA ARG A 130 1.19 25.33 11.37
C ARG A 130 0.26 24.12 11.53
N ILE A 131 0.82 22.91 11.55
CA ILE A 131 0.06 21.67 11.75
C ILE A 131 0.11 21.26 13.22
N THR A 132 -1.05 20.87 13.75
CA THR A 132 -1.15 20.14 15.01
C THR A 132 -1.93 18.84 14.79
N THR A 133 -1.62 17.82 15.58
CA THR A 133 -2.28 16.51 15.51
C THR A 133 -3.09 16.26 16.78
N HIS A 134 -4.26 15.65 16.61
CA HIS A 134 -5.21 15.35 17.69
C HIS A 134 -5.81 13.97 17.47
N GLU A 135 -6.25 13.35 18.55
CA GLU A 135 -6.95 12.07 18.48
C GLU A 135 -8.44 12.24 18.19
N LEU A 136 -8.96 11.41 17.29
CA LEU A 136 -10.34 11.40 16.87
C LEU A 136 -11.03 10.14 17.41
N GLU A 137 -11.84 10.32 18.44
CA GLU A 137 -12.55 9.24 19.17
C GLU A 137 -13.89 8.84 18.53
N ASN A 138 -14.38 9.63 17.56
CA ASN A 138 -15.64 9.36 16.87
C ASN A 138 -15.65 9.92 15.44
N LYS A 139 -16.69 9.64 14.64
CA LYS A 139 -16.72 10.01 13.21
C LYS A 139 -16.85 11.50 12.89
N ILE A 140 -17.18 12.35 13.88
CA ILE A 140 -17.53 13.77 13.67
C ILE A 140 -16.54 14.74 14.34
N GLY A 141 -15.83 14.27 15.37
CA GLY A 141 -14.83 15.06 16.09
C GLY A 141 -15.41 16.33 16.74
N PRO A 142 -14.59 17.36 16.96
CA PRO A 142 -15.04 18.61 17.60
C PRO A 142 -15.78 19.54 16.63
N ALA A 143 -15.73 19.25 15.32
CA ALA A 143 -16.20 20.15 14.27
C ALA A 143 -17.66 20.63 14.45
N PRO A 144 -18.62 19.84 14.96
CA PRO A 144 -20.00 20.30 15.15
C PRO A 144 -20.20 21.36 16.24
N VAL A 145 -19.27 21.49 17.20
CA VAL A 145 -19.42 22.35 18.40
C VAL A 145 -18.33 23.41 18.54
N ARG A 146 -17.20 23.22 17.84
CA ARG A 146 -16.04 24.10 17.94
C ARG A 146 -16.28 25.44 17.23
N LYS A 147 -15.98 26.55 17.93
CA LYS A 147 -16.25 27.92 17.46
C LYS A 147 -15.08 28.58 16.76
N ASP A 148 -13.86 28.17 17.07
CA ASP A 148 -12.61 28.74 16.57
C ASP A 148 -12.09 28.00 15.34
N CYS A 149 -12.98 27.56 14.43
CA CYS A 149 -12.62 26.99 13.13
C CYS A 149 -13.58 27.48 12.06
N ASP A 150 -13.06 27.66 10.86
CA ASP A 150 -13.77 28.26 9.73
C ASP A 150 -13.73 27.42 8.46
N SER A 151 -12.91 26.36 8.40
CA SER A 151 -12.90 25.43 7.27
C SER A 151 -12.66 23.97 7.63
N ILE A 152 -13.04 23.09 6.70
CA ILE A 152 -12.81 21.65 6.76
C ILE A 152 -12.41 21.13 5.39
N VAL A 153 -11.33 20.35 5.31
CA VAL A 153 -10.87 19.75 4.06
C VAL A 153 -11.32 18.29 3.97
N CYS A 154 -11.65 17.83 2.77
CA CYS A 154 -12.09 16.46 2.53
C CYS A 154 -11.74 15.97 1.12
N THR A 155 -11.77 14.66 0.94
CA THR A 155 -11.78 14.00 -0.37
C THR A 155 -13.23 13.83 -0.85
N PRO A 156 -13.46 13.52 -2.15
CA PRO A 156 -14.81 13.32 -2.68
C PRO A 156 -15.66 12.31 -1.88
N GLU A 157 -15.07 11.23 -1.34
CA GLU A 157 -15.80 10.22 -0.55
C GLU A 157 -16.24 10.74 0.82
N THR A 158 -15.53 11.73 1.36
CA THR A 158 -15.78 12.27 2.70
C THR A 158 -16.55 13.59 2.68
N LEU A 159 -16.86 14.13 1.51
CA LEU A 159 -17.69 15.32 1.31
C LEU A 159 -19.04 15.22 2.03
N GLY A 160 -19.73 14.08 1.89
CA GLY A 160 -21.03 13.87 2.54
C GLY A 160 -20.97 13.90 4.08
N ASN A 161 -19.82 13.57 4.68
CA ASN A 161 -19.63 13.72 6.12
C ASN A 161 -19.43 15.19 6.52
N CYS A 162 -18.71 15.97 5.71
CA CYS A 162 -18.52 17.41 5.94
C CYS A 162 -19.83 18.18 5.81
N GLN A 163 -20.68 17.82 4.85
CA GLN A 163 -22.02 18.39 4.73
C GLN A 163 -22.88 18.12 5.97
N LYS A 164 -22.87 16.87 6.48
CA LYS A 164 -23.55 16.52 7.74
C LYS A 164 -23.01 17.29 8.94
N ILE A 165 -21.69 17.50 9.01
CA ILE A 165 -21.08 18.36 10.05
C ILE A 165 -21.66 19.77 9.97
N ASN A 166 -21.78 20.35 8.78
CA ASN A 166 -22.37 21.68 8.61
C ASN A 166 -23.85 21.74 8.99
N GLU A 167 -24.64 20.69 8.72
CA GLU A 167 -26.02 20.59 9.22
C GLU A 167 -26.07 20.59 10.76
N MET A 168 -25.15 19.87 11.42
CA MET A 168 -25.06 19.85 12.89
C MET A 168 -24.61 21.21 13.45
N ARG A 169 -23.67 21.89 12.78
CA ARG A 169 -23.23 23.24 13.15
C ARG A 169 -24.38 24.23 13.11
N LEU A 170 -25.18 24.22 12.04
CA LEU A 170 -26.37 25.07 11.92
C LEU A 170 -27.38 24.81 13.05
N LYS A 171 -27.63 23.53 13.38
CA LYS A 171 -28.48 23.15 14.53
C LYS A 171 -27.94 23.65 15.87
N ASN A 172 -26.61 23.74 16.00
CA ASN A 172 -25.93 24.26 17.18
C ASN A 172 -25.75 25.79 17.16
N GLY A 173 -26.33 26.50 16.19
CA GLY A 173 -26.22 27.95 16.07
C GLY A 173 -24.84 28.45 15.63
N LEU A 174 -24.05 27.60 14.96
CA LEU A 174 -22.74 27.91 14.41
C LEU A 174 -22.82 28.13 12.90
N VAL A 175 -21.92 28.97 12.39
CA VAL A 175 -21.75 29.19 10.94
C VAL A 175 -21.17 27.91 10.31
N PRO A 176 -21.65 27.49 9.13
CA PRO A 176 -21.04 26.40 8.37
C PRO A 176 -19.54 26.63 8.14
N LEU A 177 -18.75 25.56 8.18
CA LEU A 177 -17.37 25.56 7.74
C LEU A 177 -17.32 25.65 6.22
N GLU A 178 -16.36 26.39 5.69
CA GLU A 178 -16.00 26.31 4.28
C GLU A 178 -15.44 24.92 3.98
N ILE A 179 -16.09 24.18 3.08
CA ILE A 179 -15.67 22.84 2.69
C ILE A 179 -14.69 22.97 1.53
N ILE A 180 -13.46 22.52 1.75
CA ILE A 180 -12.42 22.46 0.72
C ILE A 180 -12.36 21.01 0.23
N GLU A 181 -12.90 20.77 -0.96
CA GLU A 181 -12.83 19.45 -1.60
C GLU A 181 -11.53 19.31 -2.40
N VAL A 182 -10.75 18.26 -2.10
CA VAL A 182 -9.46 17.99 -2.73
C VAL A 182 -9.55 16.67 -3.51
N PRO A 183 -9.35 16.68 -4.83
CA PRO A 183 -9.29 15.46 -5.63
C PRO A 183 -8.20 14.51 -5.15
N HIS A 184 -8.37 13.22 -5.42
CA HIS A 184 -7.33 12.24 -5.13
C HIS A 184 -6.07 12.46 -5.95
N THR A 185 -4.93 12.24 -5.29
CA THR A 185 -3.67 12.06 -6.00
C THR A 185 -3.68 10.69 -6.69
N LEU A 186 -3.31 10.67 -7.95
CA LEU A 186 -3.22 9.46 -8.77
C LEU A 186 -1.76 9.03 -8.93
N ASP A 187 -1.54 7.74 -9.07
CA ASP A 187 -0.25 7.18 -9.49
C ASP A 187 -0.05 7.27 -11.02
N GLU A 188 1.09 6.79 -11.49
CA GLU A 188 1.45 6.76 -12.91
C GLU A 188 0.48 5.92 -13.78
N SER A 189 -0.23 4.96 -13.16
CA SER A 189 -1.23 4.12 -13.82
C SER A 189 -2.65 4.72 -13.75
N GLY A 190 -2.81 5.91 -13.18
CA GLY A 190 -4.10 6.58 -13.01
C GLY A 190 -4.96 6.06 -11.85
N GLY A 191 -4.43 5.15 -11.02
CA GLY A 191 -5.09 4.67 -9.82
C GLY A 191 -4.88 5.60 -8.63
N ILE A 192 -5.85 5.66 -7.69
CA ILE A 192 -5.74 6.52 -6.50
C ILE A 192 -4.59 6.07 -5.59
N ILE A 193 -3.72 6.98 -5.16
CA ILE A 193 -2.72 6.71 -4.11
C ILE A 193 -3.45 6.63 -2.77
N SER A 194 -3.55 5.43 -2.19
CA SER A 194 -4.30 5.18 -0.95
C SER A 194 -3.63 4.15 -0.05
N SER A 195 -3.84 4.27 1.26
CA SER A 195 -3.35 3.30 2.26
C SER A 195 -3.77 1.87 1.92
N SER A 196 -4.97 1.65 1.37
CA SER A 196 -5.45 0.32 1.00
C SER A 196 -4.60 -0.31 -0.10
N ARG A 197 -4.19 0.46 -1.13
CA ARG A 197 -3.32 -0.06 -2.20
C ARG A 197 -1.88 -0.24 -1.73
N ILE A 198 -1.40 0.61 -0.82
CA ILE A 198 -0.10 0.43 -0.17
C ILE A 198 -0.09 -0.87 0.66
N ARG A 199 -1.13 -1.10 1.48
CA ARG A 199 -1.27 -2.34 2.25
C ARG A 199 -1.43 -3.57 1.37
N ALA A 200 -2.10 -3.45 0.23
CA ALA A 200 -2.19 -4.53 -0.76
C ALA A 200 -0.85 -4.81 -1.47
N GLY A 201 0.19 -4.01 -1.23
CA GLY A 201 1.51 -4.21 -1.84
C GLY A 201 1.59 -3.76 -3.30
N LEU A 202 0.61 -2.99 -3.79
CA LEU A 202 0.55 -2.56 -5.19
C LEU A 202 1.46 -1.36 -5.47
N ILE A 203 1.55 -0.44 -4.51
CA ILE A 203 2.32 0.80 -4.61
C ILE A 203 3.05 1.07 -3.30
N ASP A 204 4.08 1.92 -3.35
CA ASP A 204 4.70 2.50 -2.17
C ASP A 204 4.02 3.82 -1.75
N THR A 205 4.58 4.48 -0.74
CA THR A 205 4.04 5.73 -0.17
C THR A 205 4.09 6.92 -1.14
N ASP A 206 4.87 6.80 -2.21
CA ASP A 206 5.04 7.82 -3.24
C ASP A 206 4.19 7.51 -4.48
N GLY A 207 3.42 6.40 -4.45
CA GLY A 207 2.56 5.99 -5.55
C GLY A 207 3.27 5.13 -6.60
N SER A 208 4.53 4.76 -6.38
CA SER A 208 5.29 3.96 -7.35
C SER A 208 5.07 2.45 -7.12
N GLY A 209 4.88 1.70 -8.21
CA GLY A 209 4.80 0.24 -8.15
C GLY A 209 6.09 -0.42 -7.67
N TRP A 210 6.02 -1.61 -7.06
CA TRP A 210 7.21 -2.33 -6.58
C TRP A 210 8.04 -2.94 -7.70
N LEU A 211 7.40 -3.31 -8.81
CA LEU A 211 8.00 -3.73 -10.07
C LEU A 211 7.24 -3.05 -11.21
N SER A 212 7.97 -2.41 -12.14
CA SER A 212 7.39 -1.87 -13.37
C SER A 212 7.02 -2.99 -14.37
N GLU A 213 6.26 -2.67 -15.41
CA GLU A 213 5.99 -3.62 -16.50
C GLU A 213 7.29 -4.09 -17.18
N ASP A 214 8.26 -3.19 -17.32
CA ASP A 214 9.59 -3.51 -17.83
C ASP A 214 10.32 -4.50 -16.90
N ASP A 215 10.27 -4.27 -15.59
CA ASP A 215 10.91 -5.14 -14.61
C ASP A 215 10.33 -6.56 -14.64
N ARG A 216 9.00 -6.66 -14.79
CA ARG A 216 8.29 -7.94 -14.89
C ARG A 216 8.70 -8.77 -16.11
N ASN A 217 9.19 -8.12 -17.17
CA ASN A 217 9.58 -8.76 -18.42
C ASN A 217 11.11 -8.99 -18.55
N ARG A 218 11.91 -8.61 -17.55
CA ARG A 218 13.37 -8.77 -17.55
C ARG A 218 13.80 -10.01 -16.79
N THR A 219 14.92 -10.61 -17.21
CA THR A 219 15.63 -11.61 -16.42
C THR A 219 16.78 -10.92 -15.69
N TYR A 220 16.79 -11.06 -14.37
CA TYR A 220 17.86 -10.57 -13.50
C TYR A 220 18.83 -11.70 -13.18
N ILE A 221 20.12 -11.41 -13.24
CA ILE A 221 21.19 -12.36 -12.96
C ILE A 221 21.90 -11.91 -11.69
N PHE A 222 21.96 -12.81 -10.72
CA PHE A 222 22.68 -12.61 -9.48
C PHE A 222 24.19 -12.73 -9.70
N HIS A 223 24.94 -11.71 -9.31
CA HIS A 223 26.40 -11.78 -9.28
C HIS A 223 26.88 -12.32 -7.92
N LYS A 224 27.74 -13.36 -7.93
CA LYS A 224 28.37 -13.99 -6.75
C LYS A 224 29.06 -13.04 -5.75
N GLY A 225 29.27 -11.76 -6.10
CA GLY A 225 29.82 -10.75 -5.20
C GLY A 225 28.84 -10.33 -4.10
N LEU A 226 27.55 -10.67 -4.24
CA LEU A 226 26.47 -10.34 -3.30
C LEU A 226 26.16 -11.50 -2.33
N ASP A 227 26.95 -12.58 -2.36
CA ASP A 227 26.76 -13.79 -1.54
C ASP A 227 26.61 -13.48 -0.04
N GLU A 228 27.41 -12.54 0.48
CA GLU A 228 27.39 -12.18 1.91
C GLU A 228 26.12 -11.39 2.31
N GLU A 229 25.44 -10.74 1.37
CA GLU A 229 24.17 -10.06 1.62
C GLU A 229 23.00 -11.07 1.68
N LEU A 230 23.01 -12.10 0.83
CA LEU A 230 21.98 -13.15 0.80
C LEU A 230 22.16 -14.22 1.87
N LYS A 231 23.40 -14.53 2.28
CA LYS A 231 23.69 -15.52 3.33
C LYS A 231 23.26 -15.08 4.73
N LYS A 232 22.97 -13.78 4.91
CA LYS A 232 22.45 -13.25 6.16
C LYS A 232 20.95 -13.48 6.21
N PRO A 233 20.41 -14.09 7.30
CA PRO A 233 18.98 -14.21 7.49
C PRO A 233 18.32 -12.84 7.32
N SER A 234 17.46 -12.74 6.32
CA SER A 234 16.63 -11.56 6.10
C SER A 234 15.33 -11.83 6.83
N GLY A 235 15.30 -11.53 8.14
CA GLY A 235 14.17 -11.86 9.01
C GLY A 235 14.62 -12.34 10.38
N HIS A 236 13.66 -12.82 11.18
CA HIS A 236 13.95 -13.43 12.46
C HIS A 236 14.32 -14.90 12.26
N LEU A 237 15.52 -15.29 12.69
CA LEU A 237 15.99 -16.67 12.62
C LEU A 237 15.55 -17.42 13.88
N PHE A 238 14.76 -18.46 13.69
CA PHE A 238 14.40 -19.44 14.71
C PHE A 238 15.31 -20.65 14.54
N THR A 239 16.08 -20.96 15.58
CA THR A 239 17.06 -22.04 15.55
C THR A 239 16.45 -23.36 16.00
N GLY A 240 16.87 -24.46 15.39
CA GLY A 240 16.49 -25.82 15.79
C GLY A 240 17.51 -26.86 15.31
N PRO A 241 17.48 -28.09 15.83
CA PRO A 241 18.31 -29.17 15.34
C PRO A 241 17.97 -29.49 13.88
N GLU A 242 18.98 -29.75 13.04
CA GLU A 242 18.75 -30.16 11.64
C GLU A 242 17.91 -31.45 11.53
N SER A 243 18.01 -32.33 12.53
CA SER A 243 17.26 -33.59 12.59
C SER A 243 15.79 -33.41 12.93
N THR A 244 15.37 -32.24 13.42
CA THR A 244 13.99 -31.96 13.84
C THR A 244 13.61 -30.51 13.48
N PRO A 245 13.36 -30.22 12.19
CA PRO A 245 12.99 -28.88 11.70
C PRO A 245 11.72 -28.30 12.37
N GLU A 246 10.85 -29.17 12.88
CA GLU A 246 9.56 -28.81 13.51
C GLU A 246 9.77 -27.91 14.73
N VAL A 247 10.89 -28.05 15.45
CA VAL A 247 11.21 -27.22 16.62
C VAL A 247 11.37 -25.75 16.21
N ALA A 248 12.15 -25.50 15.17
CA ALA A 248 12.35 -24.15 14.64
C ALA A 248 11.06 -23.61 14.00
N MET A 249 10.35 -24.46 13.25
CA MET A 249 9.11 -24.08 12.59
C MET A 249 8.00 -23.74 13.59
N SER A 250 7.83 -24.50 14.67
CA SER A 250 6.86 -24.21 15.73
C SER A 250 7.12 -22.85 16.37
N ALA A 251 8.38 -22.54 16.70
CA ALA A 251 8.75 -21.26 17.26
C ALA A 251 8.49 -20.10 16.26
N ALA A 252 8.74 -20.31 14.97
CA ALA A 252 8.39 -19.34 13.93
C ALA A 252 6.87 -19.13 13.84
N MET A 253 6.09 -20.21 13.88
CA MET A 253 4.63 -20.14 13.78
C MET A 253 3.97 -19.45 14.98
N GLU A 254 4.56 -19.51 16.17
CA GLU A 254 4.12 -18.76 17.35
C GLU A 254 4.33 -17.24 17.22
N ASN A 255 5.17 -16.79 16.28
CA ASN A 255 5.56 -15.39 16.09
C ASN A 255 5.03 -14.78 14.78
N ILE A 256 4.09 -15.44 14.10
CA ILE A 256 3.48 -14.89 12.88
C ILE A 256 2.66 -13.63 13.17
N SER A 257 2.61 -12.75 12.18
CA SER A 257 1.70 -11.60 12.17
C SER A 257 0.37 -11.96 11.49
N PRO A 258 -0.70 -11.17 11.70
CA PRO A 258 -1.91 -11.30 10.90
C PRO A 258 -1.60 -11.16 9.40
N GLY A 259 -1.93 -12.18 8.61
CA GLY A 259 -1.65 -12.22 7.18
C GLY A 259 -1.55 -13.65 6.66
N GLY A 260 -1.36 -13.78 5.34
CA GLY A 260 -1.12 -15.08 4.71
C GLY A 260 0.26 -15.65 5.05
N ILE A 261 0.42 -16.95 4.87
CA ILE A 261 1.68 -17.68 5.06
C ILE A 261 2.19 -18.14 3.69
N ILE A 262 3.41 -17.76 3.36
CA ILE A 262 4.13 -18.21 2.17
C ILE A 262 5.35 -18.99 2.61
N ALA A 263 5.46 -20.23 2.18
CA ALA A 263 6.59 -21.11 2.49
C ALA A 263 7.46 -21.33 1.26
N VAL A 264 8.78 -21.23 1.43
CA VAL A 264 9.76 -21.41 0.36
C VAL A 264 10.74 -22.53 0.72
N GLY A 265 10.92 -23.45 -0.23
CA GLY A 265 11.80 -24.61 -0.17
C GLY A 265 11.12 -25.86 0.37
N ASP A 266 11.50 -27.02 -0.19
CA ASP A 266 10.87 -28.32 0.04
C ASP A 266 10.78 -28.69 1.53
N VAL A 267 11.87 -28.51 2.28
CA VAL A 267 11.90 -28.83 3.72
C VAL A 267 10.92 -27.96 4.50
N SER A 268 10.90 -26.64 4.25
CA SER A 268 10.00 -25.72 4.95
C SER A 268 8.53 -26.07 4.69
N VAL A 269 8.21 -26.40 3.44
CA VAL A 269 6.85 -26.75 3.02
C VAL A 269 6.45 -28.10 3.63
N ALA A 270 7.30 -29.13 3.52
CA ALA A 270 7.04 -30.45 4.09
C ALA A 270 6.80 -30.38 5.61
N THR A 271 7.68 -29.67 6.35
CA THR A 271 7.54 -29.52 7.80
C THR A 271 6.23 -28.85 8.19
N LEU A 272 5.78 -27.81 7.46
CA LEU A 272 4.48 -27.19 7.73
C LEU A 272 3.32 -28.16 7.50
N LEU A 273 3.34 -28.92 6.41
CA LEU A 273 2.30 -29.90 6.09
C LEU A 273 2.26 -31.03 7.14
N GLU A 274 3.41 -31.53 7.58
CA GLU A 274 3.51 -32.53 8.65
C GLU A 274 2.96 -32.02 9.99
N MET A 275 3.09 -30.72 10.25
CA MET A 275 2.49 -30.05 11.40
C MET A 275 0.98 -29.77 11.23
N GLY A 276 0.38 -30.16 10.09
CA GLY A 276 -1.03 -29.92 9.78
C GLY A 276 -1.34 -28.48 9.37
N VAL A 277 -0.33 -27.73 8.93
CA VAL A 277 -0.46 -26.34 8.47
C VAL A 277 -0.21 -26.27 6.97
N VAL A 278 -1.26 -26.05 6.19
CA VAL A 278 -1.12 -25.76 4.75
C VAL A 278 -0.84 -24.26 4.57
N PRO A 279 0.33 -23.87 4.01
CA PRO A 279 0.60 -22.48 3.67
C PRO A 279 -0.32 -22.01 2.53
N ASP A 280 -0.61 -20.70 2.47
CA ASP A 280 -1.45 -20.15 1.40
C ASP A 280 -0.74 -20.25 0.04
N ILE A 281 0.58 -20.04 0.04
CA ILE A 281 1.43 -20.24 -1.13
C ILE A 281 2.65 -21.07 -0.71
N ALA A 282 2.97 -22.11 -1.47
CA ALA A 282 4.23 -22.84 -1.37
C ALA A 282 5.04 -22.61 -2.65
N ILE A 283 6.36 -22.49 -2.50
CA ILE A 283 7.30 -22.47 -3.62
C ILE A 283 8.34 -23.54 -3.33
N VAL A 284 8.46 -24.51 -4.23
CA VAL A 284 9.38 -25.65 -4.10
C VAL A 284 10.18 -25.79 -5.38
N ASP A 285 11.43 -26.21 -5.29
CA ASP A 285 12.16 -26.60 -6.49
C ASP A 285 11.98 -28.10 -6.75
N GLY A 286 11.94 -28.44 -8.04
CA GLY A 286 11.85 -29.84 -8.42
C GLY A 286 13.18 -30.59 -8.21
N MET A 287 14.18 -30.10 -7.48
CA MET A 287 15.48 -30.79 -7.37
C MET A 287 15.40 -32.12 -6.62
N THR A 288 14.26 -32.42 -5.99
CA THR A 288 13.86 -33.77 -5.57
C THR A 288 13.55 -34.73 -6.73
N LYS A 289 13.62 -34.30 -8.01
CA LYS A 289 13.48 -35.17 -9.20
C LYS A 289 14.69 -36.07 -9.49
N ARG A 290 15.79 -35.96 -8.74
CA ARG A 290 17.02 -36.76 -8.96
C ARG A 290 17.39 -37.73 -7.83
N ILE A 291 16.63 -37.78 -6.74
CA ILE A 291 16.83 -38.79 -5.68
C ILE A 291 15.47 -39.42 -5.36
N GLU A 292 15.45 -40.74 -5.33
CA GLU A 292 14.29 -41.63 -5.25
C GLU A 292 13.26 -41.22 -4.19
N LEU A 293 12.02 -40.97 -4.63
CA LEU A 293 10.69 -41.32 -4.06
C LEU A 293 10.38 -41.23 -2.53
N GLU A 294 11.29 -40.88 -1.63
CA GLU A 294 11.02 -40.85 -0.18
C GLU A 294 10.76 -39.44 0.39
N ASN A 295 11.23 -38.36 -0.26
CA ASN A 295 11.15 -36.99 0.28
C ASN A 295 10.40 -35.99 -0.61
N LYS A 296 9.53 -36.45 -1.52
CA LYS A 296 8.77 -35.52 -2.35
C LYS A 296 7.69 -34.86 -1.50
N VAL A 297 7.67 -33.53 -1.45
CA VAL A 297 6.58 -32.78 -0.82
C VAL A 297 5.26 -33.23 -1.43
N ASP A 298 4.31 -33.62 -0.59
CA ASP A 298 2.96 -33.95 -1.04
C ASP A 298 2.21 -32.67 -1.41
N ILE A 299 2.36 -32.28 -2.67
CA ILE A 299 1.70 -31.09 -3.21
C ILE A 299 0.20 -31.30 -3.45
N SER A 300 -0.37 -32.47 -3.16
CA SER A 300 -1.80 -32.74 -3.35
C SER A 300 -2.72 -31.98 -2.39
N GLU A 301 -2.17 -31.48 -1.27
CA GLU A 301 -2.85 -30.59 -0.32
C GLU A 301 -3.12 -29.19 -0.90
N PHE A 302 -2.45 -28.82 -2.01
CA PHE A 302 -2.65 -27.54 -2.68
C PHE A 302 -3.74 -27.64 -3.75
N SER A 303 -4.65 -26.67 -3.74
CA SER A 303 -5.79 -26.61 -4.67
C SER A 303 -5.38 -26.22 -6.10
N LEU A 304 -4.28 -25.48 -6.24
CA LEU A 304 -3.75 -25.02 -7.52
C LEU A 304 -2.25 -25.28 -7.58
N ILE A 305 -1.78 -25.81 -8.71
CA ILE A 305 -0.36 -26.00 -9.00
C ILE A 305 0.02 -25.12 -10.19
N LEU A 306 1.01 -24.26 -9.98
CA LEU A 306 1.63 -23.43 -11.01
C LEU A 306 3.06 -23.91 -11.27
N SER A 307 3.60 -23.58 -12.44
CA SER A 307 4.98 -23.92 -12.80
C SER A 307 5.77 -22.67 -13.17
N ALA A 308 6.98 -22.53 -12.62
CA ALA A 308 7.90 -21.45 -12.96
C ALA A 308 9.22 -22.01 -13.49
N LYS A 309 9.84 -21.34 -14.47
CA LYS A 309 11.22 -21.64 -14.90
C LYS A 309 12.17 -20.62 -14.31
N ASN A 310 13.08 -21.02 -13.44
CA ASN A 310 14.01 -20.09 -12.81
C ASN A 310 15.41 -20.69 -12.65
N PRO A 311 16.29 -20.59 -13.66
CA PRO A 311 17.64 -21.14 -13.58
C PRO A 311 18.42 -20.63 -12.36
N ALA A 312 19.46 -21.38 -11.97
CA ALA A 312 20.29 -21.08 -10.83
C ALA A 312 20.87 -19.65 -10.88
N GLY A 313 20.71 -18.92 -9.77
CA GLY A 313 21.15 -17.52 -9.67
C GLY A 313 20.42 -16.53 -10.59
N GLU A 314 19.26 -16.88 -11.16
CA GLU A 314 18.42 -15.96 -11.94
C GLU A 314 17.12 -15.62 -11.20
N VAL A 315 16.53 -14.48 -11.56
CA VAL A 315 15.11 -14.17 -11.32
C VAL A 315 14.49 -13.90 -12.67
N THR A 316 13.60 -14.81 -13.11
CA THR A 316 13.00 -14.75 -14.45
C THR A 316 11.60 -14.13 -14.45
N PRO A 317 11.11 -13.67 -15.61
CA PRO A 317 9.72 -13.30 -15.80
C PRO A 317 8.74 -14.41 -15.41
N SER A 318 9.09 -15.68 -15.67
CA SER A 318 8.25 -16.83 -15.34
C SER A 318 8.07 -17.02 -13.84
N LEU A 319 9.10 -16.75 -13.03
CA LEU A 319 8.98 -16.75 -11.58
C LEU A 319 8.11 -15.59 -11.09
N ILE A 320 8.34 -14.38 -11.63
CA ILE A 320 7.57 -13.17 -11.27
C ILE A 320 6.09 -13.37 -11.57
N GLU A 321 5.74 -13.83 -12.77
CA GLU A 321 4.36 -14.08 -13.19
C GLU A 321 3.69 -15.16 -12.33
N SER A 322 4.41 -16.24 -12.00
CA SER A 322 3.86 -17.31 -11.17
C SER A 322 3.57 -16.86 -9.73
N VAL A 323 4.47 -16.06 -9.14
CA VAL A 323 4.27 -15.47 -7.80
C VAL A 323 3.10 -14.48 -7.82
N ASP A 324 3.03 -13.63 -8.85
CA ASP A 324 1.92 -12.68 -9.01
C ASP A 324 0.58 -13.41 -9.17
N ALA A 325 0.52 -14.46 -10.00
CA ALA A 325 -0.67 -15.27 -10.19
C ALA A 325 -1.09 -16.00 -8.90
N ALA A 326 -0.15 -16.54 -8.14
CA ALA A 326 -0.44 -17.18 -6.86
C ALA A 326 -0.99 -16.18 -5.83
N LEU A 327 -0.45 -14.95 -5.77
CA LEU A 327 -0.93 -13.90 -4.87
C LEU A 327 -2.34 -13.38 -5.20
N HIS A 328 -2.77 -13.50 -6.46
CA HIS A 328 -4.12 -13.15 -6.90
C HIS A 328 -5.11 -14.34 -6.84
N SER A 329 -4.64 -15.53 -6.43
CA SER A 329 -5.47 -16.71 -6.27
C SER A 329 -6.16 -16.71 -4.91
N ASP A 330 -7.46 -17.06 -4.88
CA ASP A 330 -8.19 -17.35 -3.64
C ASP A 330 -7.95 -18.79 -3.14
N GLN A 331 -7.11 -19.58 -3.83
CA GLN A 331 -6.86 -20.99 -3.52
C GLN A 331 -5.46 -21.19 -2.94
N THR A 332 -5.28 -22.22 -2.10
CA THR A 332 -3.93 -22.65 -1.70
C THR A 332 -3.15 -23.06 -2.95
N THR A 333 -2.00 -22.43 -3.17
CA THR A 333 -1.28 -22.54 -4.44
C THR A 333 0.15 -23.03 -4.21
N CYS A 334 0.58 -24.06 -4.93
CA CYS A 334 1.99 -24.46 -4.97
C CYS A 334 2.61 -24.05 -6.31
N ILE A 335 3.77 -23.42 -6.27
CA ILE A 335 4.59 -23.10 -7.44
C ILE A 335 5.73 -24.11 -7.48
N GLU A 336 5.72 -25.01 -8.46
CA GLU A 336 6.84 -25.89 -8.76
C GLU A 336 7.85 -25.16 -9.66
N VAL A 337 9.06 -24.95 -9.14
CA VAL A 337 10.15 -24.27 -9.84
C VAL A 337 11.03 -25.29 -10.57
N ASP A 338 11.16 -25.13 -11.88
CA ASP A 338 12.18 -25.77 -12.71
C ASP A 338 13.46 -24.91 -12.65
N GLY A 339 14.33 -25.23 -11.68
CA GLY A 339 15.57 -24.51 -11.39
C GLY A 339 15.78 -24.32 -9.88
N GLU A 340 16.02 -23.09 -9.41
CA GLU A 340 16.22 -22.74 -7.99
C GLU A 340 15.15 -21.74 -7.51
N GLU A 341 14.67 -21.92 -6.29
CA GLU A 341 13.71 -21.08 -5.58
C GLU A 341 14.35 -20.07 -4.60
N ASP A 342 15.67 -20.14 -4.38
CA ASP A 342 16.43 -19.34 -3.40
C ASP A 342 16.18 -17.82 -3.50
N LEU A 343 15.96 -17.31 -4.72
CA LEU A 343 15.71 -15.89 -4.99
C LEU A 343 14.22 -15.52 -4.98
N ALA A 344 13.31 -16.49 -4.87
CA ALA A 344 11.87 -16.24 -4.81
C ALA A 344 11.44 -15.31 -3.66
N PRO A 345 12.02 -15.38 -2.43
CA PRO A 345 11.64 -14.46 -1.34
C PRO A 345 11.76 -12.98 -1.71
N LEU A 346 12.70 -12.62 -2.60
CA LEU A 346 12.87 -11.25 -3.10
C LEU A 346 11.60 -10.76 -3.82
N ILE A 347 11.10 -11.57 -4.74
CA ILE A 347 9.91 -11.28 -5.53
C ILE A 347 8.65 -11.38 -4.69
N ILE A 348 8.57 -12.39 -3.81
CA ILE A 348 7.45 -12.55 -2.88
C ILE A 348 7.28 -11.26 -2.07
N HIS A 349 8.33 -10.75 -1.43
CA HIS A 349 8.20 -9.53 -0.63
C HIS A 349 7.78 -8.34 -1.48
N LEU A 350 8.34 -8.16 -2.68
CA LEU A 350 7.99 -7.04 -3.57
C LEU A 350 6.52 -7.05 -3.98
N LEU A 351 5.93 -8.21 -4.24
CA LEU A 351 4.55 -8.33 -4.72
C LEU A 351 3.51 -8.56 -3.62
N SER A 352 3.88 -9.15 -2.49
CA SER A 352 2.91 -9.56 -1.46
C SER A 352 2.28 -8.37 -0.74
N PRO A 353 1.03 -8.49 -0.27
CA PRO A 353 0.45 -7.56 0.69
C PRO A 353 1.32 -7.40 1.95
N LEU A 354 1.25 -6.23 2.57
CA LEU A 354 1.87 -6.01 3.88
C LEU A 354 1.25 -6.96 4.91
N GLY A 355 2.06 -7.44 5.86
CA GLY A 355 1.66 -8.44 6.87
C GLY A 355 1.84 -9.89 6.43
N THR A 356 2.17 -10.16 5.15
CA THR A 356 2.42 -11.53 4.67
C THR A 356 3.64 -12.13 5.35
N ASN A 357 3.47 -13.33 5.93
CA ASN A 357 4.51 -14.09 6.62
C ASN A 357 5.23 -14.98 5.62
N VAL A 358 6.50 -14.68 5.34
CA VAL A 358 7.34 -15.51 4.46
C VAL A 358 8.26 -16.35 5.34
N VAL A 359 8.19 -17.67 5.19
CA VAL A 359 9.04 -18.63 5.89
C VAL A 359 9.90 -19.42 4.94
N TYR A 360 11.18 -19.54 5.26
CA TYR A 360 12.13 -20.26 4.43
C TYR A 360 13.28 -20.83 5.27
N GLY A 361 13.91 -21.88 4.77
CA GLY A 361 15.00 -22.57 5.46
C GLY A 361 16.29 -21.77 5.46
N GLN A 362 17.05 -21.87 6.54
CA GLN A 362 18.43 -21.39 6.63
C GLN A 362 19.34 -22.60 6.89
N PRO A 363 20.12 -23.03 5.88
CA PRO A 363 20.97 -24.21 5.99
C PRO A 363 21.86 -24.19 7.23
N GLY A 364 21.82 -25.29 8.00
CA GLY A 364 22.57 -25.47 9.24
C GLY A 364 22.24 -24.55 10.41
N LYS A 365 21.13 -23.80 10.33
CA LYS A 365 20.74 -22.87 11.40
C LYS A 365 19.29 -23.01 11.85
N GLY A 366 18.34 -23.22 10.93
CA GLY A 366 16.91 -23.35 11.25
C GLY A 366 16.00 -22.70 10.21
N VAL A 367 14.97 -21.99 10.66
CA VAL A 367 13.94 -21.37 9.81
C VAL A 367 13.96 -19.86 9.99
N VAL A 368 13.85 -19.11 8.89
CA VAL A 368 13.68 -17.65 8.92
C VAL A 368 12.21 -17.34 8.72
N LEU A 369 11.67 -16.48 9.58
CA LEU A 369 10.38 -15.82 9.37
C LEU A 369 10.63 -14.35 9.07
N ARG A 370 10.07 -13.88 7.96
CA ARG A 370 10.04 -12.46 7.62
C ARG A 370 8.62 -12.01 7.29
N VAL A 371 8.16 -11.03 8.05
CA VAL A 371 6.90 -10.33 7.75
C VAL A 371 7.16 -9.28 6.67
N THR A 372 6.30 -9.25 5.65
CA THR A 372 6.37 -8.25 4.58
C THR A 372 5.91 -6.89 5.11
N ASP A 373 6.84 -5.96 5.26
CA ASP A 373 6.57 -4.56 5.56
C ASP A 373 7.20 -3.63 4.49
N LEU A 374 7.03 -2.32 4.64
CA LEU A 374 7.61 -1.36 3.68
C LEU A 374 9.14 -1.38 3.70
N ALA A 375 9.78 -1.71 4.83
CA ALA A 375 11.24 -1.79 4.92
C ALA A 375 11.76 -3.02 4.18
N ALA A 376 11.08 -4.17 4.31
CA ALA A 376 11.36 -5.39 3.58
C ALA A 376 11.24 -5.19 2.08
N LYS A 377 10.13 -4.60 1.63
CA LYS A 377 9.92 -4.27 0.22
C LYS A 377 11.02 -3.36 -0.33
N ARG A 378 11.41 -2.30 0.39
CA ARG A 378 12.51 -1.40 0.00
C ARG A 378 13.84 -2.14 -0.09
N GLN A 379 14.18 -2.94 0.92
CA GLN A 379 15.41 -3.74 0.91
C GLN A 379 15.44 -4.70 -0.29
N CYS A 380 14.32 -5.35 -0.60
CA CYS A 380 14.22 -6.24 -1.75
C CYS A 380 14.36 -5.47 -3.08
N ARG A 381 13.75 -4.29 -3.21
CA ARG A 381 13.89 -3.44 -4.40
C ARG A 381 15.34 -3.00 -4.59
N ASP A 382 15.97 -2.54 -3.52
CA ASP A 382 17.37 -2.12 -3.51
C ASP A 382 18.31 -3.27 -3.87
N LEU A 383 18.05 -4.48 -3.36
CA LEU A 383 18.84 -5.66 -3.68
C LEU A 383 18.66 -6.09 -5.14
N LEU A 384 17.43 -6.13 -5.65
CA LEU A 384 17.14 -6.45 -7.05
C LEU A 384 17.81 -5.46 -8.00
N SER A 385 17.89 -4.17 -7.62
CA SER A 385 18.56 -3.13 -8.42
C SER A 385 20.07 -3.36 -8.62
N LYS A 386 20.70 -4.20 -7.80
CA LYS A 386 22.12 -4.57 -7.91
C LYS A 386 22.37 -5.75 -8.87
N PHE A 387 21.32 -6.40 -9.37
CA PHE A 387 21.43 -7.55 -10.26
C PHE A 387 21.72 -7.08 -11.69
N GLU A 388 22.41 -7.90 -12.47
CA GLU A 388 22.62 -7.63 -13.88
C GLU A 388 21.35 -7.98 -14.67
N VAL A 389 20.98 -7.16 -15.65
CA VAL A 389 19.86 -7.47 -16.53
C VAL A 389 20.37 -8.21 -17.76
N LYS A 390 19.82 -9.39 -18.00
CA LYS A 390 20.10 -10.17 -19.22
C LYS A 390 19.49 -9.42 -20.41
N ILE A 391 20.35 -8.94 -21.31
CA ILE A 391 19.99 -8.19 -22.52
C ILE A 391 19.38 -9.12 -23.56
#